data_AF-A0A6M3XWP2-F1
#
_entry.id   AF-A0A6M3XWP2-F1
#
_cell.length_a   1.000
_cell.length_b   1.000
_cell.length_c   1.000
_cell.angle_alpha   90.00
_cell.angle_beta   90.00
_cell.angle_gamma   90.00
#
_symmetry.space_group_name_H-M   'P 1'
#
loop_
_entity.id
_entity.type
_entity.pdbx_description
1 polymer ?
#
loop_
_entity_poly.entity_id
_entity_poly.type
_entity_poly.pdbx_seq_one_letter_code
_entity_poly.pdbx_strand_id
1 'polypeptide(L)'
;MTGASLRPVKWHFDDSPIWDGFAHGTTWNGWADISITPAVQTEVAIWLDGESDSVDEWRALQPGPDGLVDLSGGHTPNIDEDATACAALGRALELLTGLVASLSARFVERLKETLTTEQWAEMLRRNAEAWDSPFDTCASHDFCDSNMVMAAAFLDVVGHEPSGSYETHYDPAKGYHVADDPAEEARADANMWFWNEAWCLAKGDHLMDIQLADRLEAEAHATWKILPW
;
A
#
# COMPACT_ATOMS: atom_id res chain seq x y z
N MET A 1 -7.98 20.18 22.44
CA MET A 1 -7.88 18.71 22.48
C MET A 1 -6.81 18.33 21.48
N THR A 2 -5.74 17.70 21.94
CA THR A 2 -4.58 17.30 21.13
C THR A 2 -5.01 16.29 20.08
N GLY A 3 -4.63 16.52 18.82
CA GLY A 3 -5.09 15.79 17.64
C GLY A 3 -4.79 14.30 17.69
N ALA A 4 -5.77 13.51 18.11
CA ALA A 4 -5.86 12.13 17.66
C ALA A 4 -6.22 12.18 16.16
N SER A 5 -5.39 11.59 15.32
CA SER A 5 -5.73 11.38 13.91
C SER A 5 -7.00 10.52 13.86
N LEU A 6 -8.09 11.03 13.30
CA LEU A 6 -9.33 10.27 13.15
C LEU A 6 -9.07 9.06 12.23
N ARG A 7 -9.71 7.91 12.53
CA ARG A 7 -9.57 6.69 11.72
C ARG A 7 -10.42 6.81 10.46
N PRO A 8 -9.86 6.73 9.24
CA PRO A 8 -10.67 6.65 8.02
C PRO A 8 -11.53 5.38 8.03
N VAL A 9 -12.82 5.52 7.72
CA VAL A 9 -13.80 4.43 7.70
C VAL A 9 -14.71 4.52 6.49
N LYS A 10 -15.30 3.38 6.13
CA LYS A 10 -16.49 3.29 5.30
C LYS A 10 -17.71 3.17 6.20
N TRP A 11 -18.77 3.88 5.87
CA TRP A 11 -19.98 3.93 6.70
C TRP A 11 -21.24 4.07 5.86
N HIS A 12 -22.39 3.73 6.45
CA HIS A 12 -23.70 3.85 5.83
C HIS A 12 -24.79 4.04 6.90
N PHE A 13 -25.94 4.58 6.52
CA PHE A 13 -27.21 4.27 7.19
C PHE A 13 -27.76 2.94 6.65
N ASP A 14 -28.66 2.28 7.40
CA ASP A 14 -29.37 1.04 7.05
C ASP A 14 -29.14 0.51 5.62
N ASP A 15 -30.05 0.76 4.69
CA ASP A 15 -29.97 0.31 3.28
C ASP A 15 -29.35 1.36 2.34
N SER A 16 -28.67 2.35 2.89
CA SER A 16 -28.08 3.43 2.11
C SER A 16 -26.78 3.02 1.43
N PRO A 17 -26.29 3.78 0.43
CA PRO A 17 -24.94 3.63 -0.09
C PRO A 17 -23.86 3.73 1.00
N ILE A 18 -22.65 3.24 0.67
CA ILE A 18 -21.50 3.32 1.55
C ILE A 18 -20.66 4.55 1.17
N TRP A 19 -20.32 5.37 2.16
CA TRP A 19 -19.52 6.58 1.99
C TRP A 19 -18.23 6.57 2.81
N ASP A 20 -17.33 7.48 2.48
CA ASP A 20 -16.13 7.76 3.27
C ASP A 20 -16.46 8.60 4.51
N GLY A 21 -15.76 8.31 5.60
CA GLY A 21 -15.88 9.04 6.85
C GLY A 21 -14.67 8.85 7.75
N PHE A 22 -14.76 9.44 8.93
CA PHE A 22 -13.70 9.45 9.94
C PHE A 22 -14.28 9.12 11.30
N ALA A 23 -13.94 7.95 11.84
CA ALA A 23 -14.45 7.50 13.14
C ALA A 23 -13.71 8.15 14.30
N HIS A 24 -14.47 8.57 15.31
CA HIS A 24 -13.97 9.14 16.55
C HIS A 24 -13.55 8.07 17.57
N GLY A 25 -13.98 6.82 17.36
CA GLY A 25 -13.76 5.71 18.29
C GLY A 25 -14.72 5.72 19.48
N THR A 26 -15.73 6.59 19.48
CA THR A 26 -16.82 6.65 20.45
C THR A 26 -18.14 6.30 19.79
N THR A 27 -19.16 6.06 20.61
CA THR A 27 -20.52 5.79 20.15
C THR A 27 -21.54 6.61 20.93
N TRP A 28 -22.62 6.97 20.24
CA TRP A 28 -23.82 7.57 20.82
C TRP A 28 -25.02 6.64 20.60
N ASN A 29 -25.67 6.22 21.69
CA ASN A 29 -26.79 5.26 21.66
C ASN A 29 -26.53 3.96 20.87
N GLY A 30 -25.27 3.51 20.84
CA GLY A 30 -24.84 2.31 20.12
C GLY A 30 -24.43 2.54 18.66
N TRP A 31 -24.55 3.77 18.15
CA TRP A 31 -24.15 4.16 16.80
C TRP A 31 -22.79 4.87 16.82
N ALA A 32 -22.02 4.73 15.74
CA ALA A 32 -20.67 5.28 15.70
C ALA A 32 -20.68 6.81 15.61
N ASP A 33 -19.81 7.46 16.39
CA ASP A 33 -19.52 8.87 16.19
C ASP A 33 -18.52 9.01 15.04
N ILE A 34 -18.95 9.70 13.98
CA ILE A 34 -18.15 9.92 12.77
C ILE A 34 -18.20 11.37 12.33
N SER A 35 -17.18 11.79 11.60
CA SER A 35 -17.21 13.01 10.79
C SER A 35 -17.00 12.70 9.33
N ILE A 36 -17.51 13.57 8.47
CA ILE A 36 -17.44 13.42 7.01
C ILE A 36 -16.94 14.71 6.36
N THR A 37 -16.51 14.60 5.10
CA THR A 37 -16.18 15.81 4.33
C THR A 37 -17.46 16.49 3.82
N PRO A 38 -17.41 17.81 3.50
CA PRO A 38 -18.55 18.50 2.88
C PRO A 38 -18.99 17.90 1.53
N ALA A 39 -18.06 17.27 0.80
CA ALA A 39 -18.37 16.56 -0.43
C ALA A 39 -19.27 15.33 -0.14
N VAL A 40 -18.87 14.51 0.84
CA VAL A 40 -19.70 13.37 1.29
C VAL A 40 -21.03 13.85 1.87
N GLN A 41 -21.05 14.96 2.62
CA GLN A 41 -22.30 15.54 3.12
C GLN A 41 -23.26 15.87 1.97
N THR A 42 -22.74 16.39 0.85
CA THR A 42 -23.51 16.70 -0.35
C THR A 42 -24.08 15.43 -0.98
N GLU A 43 -23.30 14.37 -1.10
CA GLU A 43 -23.74 13.07 -1.63
C GLU A 43 -24.85 12.46 -0.77
N VAL A 44 -24.67 12.47 0.55
CA VAL A 44 -25.69 12.00 1.50
C VAL A 44 -26.96 12.87 1.41
N ALA A 45 -26.81 14.19 1.30
CA ALA A 45 -27.96 15.09 1.14
C ALA A 45 -28.74 14.82 -0.15
N ILE A 46 -28.06 14.47 -1.24
CA ILE A 46 -28.71 14.09 -2.51
C ILE A 46 -29.48 12.77 -2.34
N TRP A 47 -28.92 11.80 -1.62
CA TRP A 47 -29.61 10.54 -1.35
C TRP A 47 -30.81 10.70 -0.42
N LEU A 48 -30.69 11.52 0.63
CA LEU A 48 -31.78 11.84 1.55
C LEU A 48 -32.91 12.64 0.88
N ASP A 49 -32.60 13.40 -0.16
CA ASP A 49 -33.58 14.18 -0.94
C ASP A 49 -34.52 13.23 -1.71
N GLY A 50 -35.60 12.83 -1.06
CA GLY A 50 -36.56 11.83 -1.55
C GLY A 50 -36.88 10.73 -0.54
N GLU A 51 -36.00 10.52 0.44
CA GLU A 51 -36.12 9.47 1.47
C GLU A 51 -36.43 10.04 2.87
N SER A 52 -36.14 11.33 3.10
CA SER A 52 -36.33 11.96 4.42
C SER A 52 -36.77 13.42 4.36
N ASP A 53 -37.72 13.78 5.22
CA ASP A 53 -38.17 15.17 5.45
C ASP A 53 -37.11 16.02 6.19
N SER A 54 -35.99 15.44 6.63
CA SER A 54 -34.93 16.11 7.39
C SER A 54 -33.73 16.59 6.54
N VAL A 55 -33.79 16.50 5.21
CA VAL A 55 -32.66 16.83 4.33
C VAL A 55 -32.17 18.29 4.50
N ASP A 56 -33.07 19.23 4.82
CA ASP A 56 -32.72 20.63 5.04
C ASP A 56 -31.90 20.81 6.34
N GLU A 57 -32.16 20.03 7.38
CA GLU A 57 -31.36 20.02 8.60
C GLU A 57 -29.96 19.45 8.33
N TRP A 58 -29.89 18.40 7.50
CA TRP A 58 -28.63 17.80 7.08
C TRP A 58 -27.76 18.78 6.28
N ARG A 59 -28.37 19.51 5.34
CA ARG A 59 -27.69 20.57 4.55
C ARG A 59 -27.26 21.75 5.40
N ALA A 60 -27.91 21.98 6.54
CA ALA A 60 -27.58 23.07 7.44
C ALA A 60 -26.35 22.78 8.32
N LEU A 61 -25.96 21.51 8.49
CA LEU A 61 -24.76 21.15 9.26
C LEU A 61 -23.53 21.86 8.69
N GLN A 62 -22.80 22.56 9.56
CA GLN A 62 -21.61 23.32 9.19
C GLN A 62 -20.35 22.55 9.54
N PRO A 63 -19.31 22.60 8.70
CA PRO A 63 -18.01 22.04 9.04
C PRO A 63 -17.42 22.69 10.29
N GLY A 64 -16.79 21.88 11.13
CA GLY A 64 -16.03 22.32 12.28
C GLY A 64 -14.70 22.99 11.91
N PRO A 65 -13.87 23.35 12.91
CA PRO A 65 -12.57 23.97 12.70
C PRO A 65 -11.56 23.11 11.91
N ASP A 66 -11.79 21.80 11.86
CA ASP A 66 -11.02 20.81 11.08
C ASP A 66 -11.52 20.66 9.63
N GLY A 67 -12.57 21.40 9.25
CA GLY A 67 -13.20 21.33 7.93
C GLY A 67 -14.08 20.11 7.72
N LEU A 68 -14.37 19.33 8.77
CA LEU A 68 -15.23 18.16 8.72
C LEU A 68 -16.61 18.45 9.31
N VAL A 69 -17.63 17.78 8.79
CA VAL A 69 -18.99 17.83 9.31
C VAL A 69 -19.15 16.71 10.32
N ASP A 70 -19.44 17.06 11.57
CA ASP A 70 -19.61 16.12 12.66
C ASP A 70 -21.05 15.57 12.70
N LEU A 71 -21.18 14.25 12.70
CA LEU A 71 -22.46 13.55 12.75
C LEU A 71 -22.78 12.99 14.14
N SER A 72 -21.91 13.24 15.12
CA SER A 72 -22.05 12.75 16.49
C SER A 72 -23.31 13.30 17.16
N GLY A 73 -23.96 12.45 17.98
CA GLY A 73 -25.01 12.90 18.90
C GLY A 73 -26.41 13.16 18.30
N GLY A 74 -26.72 12.62 17.12
CA GLY A 74 -28.06 12.75 16.53
C GLY A 74 -28.32 11.90 15.30
N HIS A 75 -27.27 11.29 14.73
CA HIS A 75 -27.37 10.42 13.57
C HIS A 75 -27.04 8.98 13.94
N THR A 76 -27.53 8.02 13.14
CA THR A 76 -27.39 6.59 13.38
C THR A 76 -26.52 5.90 12.31
N PRO A 77 -25.25 6.31 12.12
CA PRO A 77 -24.38 5.67 11.13
C PRO A 77 -23.85 4.32 11.64
N ASN A 78 -23.80 3.36 10.73
CA ASN A 78 -23.07 2.11 10.88
C ASN A 78 -21.71 2.23 10.20
N ILE A 79 -20.65 1.77 10.86
CA ILE A 79 -19.37 1.54 10.19
C ILE A 79 -19.44 0.19 9.49
N ASP A 80 -19.14 0.18 8.19
CA ASP A 80 -18.93 -1.05 7.45
C ASP A 80 -17.46 -1.45 7.59
N GLU A 81 -17.18 -2.36 8.53
CA GLU A 81 -15.81 -2.79 8.82
C GLU A 81 -15.19 -3.58 7.64
N ASP A 82 -16.00 -4.32 6.86
CA ASP A 82 -15.52 -5.07 5.69
C ASP A 82 -15.12 -4.11 4.56
N ALA A 83 -15.97 -3.13 4.25
CA ALA A 83 -15.66 -2.10 3.26
C ALA A 83 -14.50 -1.21 3.74
N THR A 84 -14.41 -0.92 5.05
CA THR A 84 -13.29 -0.18 5.64
C THR A 84 -11.98 -0.93 5.44
N ALA A 85 -11.97 -2.22 5.73
CA ALA A 85 -10.78 -3.06 5.62
C ALA A 85 -10.37 -3.26 4.16
N CYS A 86 -11.33 -3.47 3.24
CA CYS A 86 -11.08 -3.50 1.79
C CYS A 86 -10.46 -2.18 1.30
N ALA A 87 -11.00 -1.03 1.72
CA ALA A 87 -10.47 0.27 1.31
C ALA A 87 -9.06 0.54 1.88
N ALA A 88 -8.78 0.09 3.11
CA ALA A 88 -7.44 0.16 3.68
C ALA A 88 -6.44 -0.72 2.92
N LEU A 89 -6.86 -1.92 2.53
CA LEU A 89 -6.04 -2.83 1.74
C LEU A 89 -5.73 -2.23 0.35
N GLY A 90 -6.73 -1.69 -0.35
CA GLY A 90 -6.55 -1.03 -1.63
C GLY A 90 -5.52 0.11 -1.56
N ARG A 91 -5.61 0.97 -0.54
CA ARG A 91 -4.61 2.03 -0.32
C ARG A 91 -3.22 1.49 -0.03
N ALA A 92 -3.12 0.42 0.77
CA ALA A 92 -1.83 -0.20 1.05
C ALA A 92 -1.20 -0.78 -0.21
N LEU A 93 -1.99 -1.42 -1.08
CA LEU A 93 -1.58 -1.95 -2.38
C LEU A 93 -1.11 -0.81 -3.33
N GLU A 94 -1.84 0.30 -3.39
CA GLU A 94 -1.45 1.48 -4.18
C GLU A 94 -0.13 2.10 -3.69
N LEU A 95 0.04 2.23 -2.37
CA LEU A 95 1.29 2.72 -1.80
C LEU A 95 2.46 1.77 -2.10
N LEU A 96 2.23 0.47 -1.99
CA LEU A 96 3.24 -0.55 -2.23
C LEU A 96 3.65 -0.60 -3.72
N THR A 97 2.69 -0.59 -4.64
CA THR A 97 2.96 -0.50 -6.10
C THR A 97 3.74 0.78 -6.42
N GLY A 98 3.34 1.92 -5.89
CA GLY A 98 4.02 3.20 -6.08
C GLY A 98 5.46 3.20 -5.56
N LEU A 99 5.71 2.56 -4.42
CA LEU A 99 7.07 2.38 -3.88
C LEU A 99 7.92 1.49 -4.78
N VAL A 100 7.37 0.37 -5.27
CA VAL A 100 8.10 -0.57 -6.16
C VAL A 100 8.49 0.15 -7.45
N ALA A 101 7.54 0.90 -8.04
CA ALA A 101 7.80 1.71 -9.23
C ALA A 101 8.86 2.79 -8.96
N SER A 102 8.84 3.43 -7.79
CA SER A 102 9.82 4.45 -7.42
C SER A 102 11.24 3.86 -7.29
N LEU A 103 11.38 2.72 -6.61
CA LEU A 103 12.67 2.02 -6.51
C LEU A 103 13.17 1.57 -7.88
N SER A 104 12.28 1.01 -8.70
CA SER A 104 12.61 0.56 -10.05
C SER A 104 13.11 1.72 -10.93
N ALA A 105 12.37 2.83 -10.97
CA ALA A 105 12.75 4.02 -11.73
C ALA A 105 14.10 4.57 -11.25
N ARG A 106 14.31 4.62 -9.93
CA ARG A 106 15.57 5.12 -9.37
C ARG A 106 16.76 4.22 -9.69
N PHE A 107 16.55 2.91 -9.69
CA PHE A 107 17.56 1.95 -10.13
C PHE A 107 17.92 2.12 -11.61
N VAL A 108 16.92 2.29 -12.48
CA VAL A 108 17.13 2.56 -13.92
C VAL A 108 17.91 3.85 -14.14
N GLU A 109 17.57 4.93 -13.42
CA GLU A 109 18.32 6.20 -13.48
C GLU A 109 19.79 5.99 -13.12
N ARG A 110 20.07 5.32 -11.99
CA ARG A 110 21.45 5.06 -11.55
C ARG A 110 22.22 4.13 -12.50
N LEU A 111 21.56 3.17 -13.13
CA LEU A 111 22.17 2.37 -14.19
C LEU A 111 22.56 3.24 -15.41
N LYS A 112 21.70 4.18 -15.83
CA LYS A 112 22.01 5.13 -16.92
C LYS A 112 23.16 6.07 -16.57
N GLU A 113 23.33 6.42 -15.29
CA GLU A 113 24.47 7.21 -14.81
C GLU A 113 25.78 6.39 -14.78
N THR A 114 25.67 5.08 -14.53
CA THR A 114 26.82 4.17 -14.37
C THR A 114 27.32 3.62 -15.70
N LEU A 115 26.41 3.31 -16.63
CA LEU A 115 26.71 2.69 -17.90
C LEU A 115 26.94 3.73 -19.00
N THR A 116 27.86 3.43 -19.92
CA THR A 116 27.95 4.17 -21.19
C THR A 116 26.70 3.92 -22.05
N THR A 117 26.47 4.79 -23.04
CA THR A 117 25.33 4.64 -23.98
C THR A 117 25.36 3.30 -24.72
N GLU A 118 26.55 2.82 -25.12
CA GLU A 118 26.71 1.54 -25.81
C GLU A 118 26.43 0.35 -24.88
N GLN A 119 26.93 0.40 -23.64
CA GLN A 119 26.65 -0.64 -22.64
C GLN A 119 25.17 -0.70 -22.28
N TRP A 120 24.53 0.46 -22.13
CA TRP A 120 23.09 0.57 -21.89
C TRP A 120 22.28 -0.08 -23.02
N ALA A 121 22.60 0.25 -24.27
CA ALA A 121 21.92 -0.33 -25.43
C ALA A 121 22.11 -1.85 -25.54
N GLU A 122 23.32 -2.35 -25.29
CA GLU A 122 23.62 -3.78 -25.31
C GLU A 122 22.94 -4.53 -24.16
N MET A 123 22.92 -3.96 -22.96
CA MET A 123 22.19 -4.50 -21.80
C MET A 123 20.70 -4.67 -22.13
N LEU A 124 20.07 -3.64 -22.70
CA LEU A 124 18.66 -3.70 -23.09
C LEU A 124 18.41 -4.81 -24.13
N ARG A 125 19.28 -4.91 -25.14
CA ARG A 125 19.18 -5.96 -26.17
C ARG A 125 19.24 -7.37 -25.55
N ARG A 126 20.18 -7.62 -24.63
CA ARG A 126 20.32 -8.91 -23.94
C ARG A 126 19.15 -9.23 -23.04
N ASN A 127 18.67 -8.25 -22.26
CA ASN A 127 17.51 -8.44 -21.40
C ASN A 127 16.24 -8.78 -22.20
N ALA A 128 16.10 -8.21 -23.41
CA ALA A 128 14.98 -8.52 -24.31
C ALA A 128 15.06 -9.94 -24.92
N GLU A 129 16.27 -10.46 -25.16
CA GLU A 129 16.49 -11.78 -25.74
C GLU A 129 16.45 -12.93 -24.71
N ALA A 130 16.81 -12.66 -23.45
CA ALA A 130 16.96 -13.65 -22.39
C ALA A 130 15.78 -13.68 -21.40
N TRP A 131 14.58 -13.25 -21.81
CA TRP A 131 13.40 -13.24 -20.94
C TRP A 131 12.73 -14.62 -20.79
N ASP A 132 13.50 -15.65 -20.44
CA ASP A 132 12.93 -16.97 -20.12
C ASP A 132 12.41 -17.01 -18.67
N SER A 133 12.93 -16.15 -17.77
CA SER A 133 12.44 -15.97 -16.40
C SER A 133 12.59 -14.53 -15.90
N PRO A 134 11.60 -14.00 -15.15
CA PRO A 134 11.72 -12.70 -14.49
C PRO A 134 12.82 -12.72 -13.40
N PHE A 135 13.18 -13.89 -12.88
CA PHE A 135 14.22 -14.06 -11.86
C PHE A 135 15.63 -14.27 -12.42
N ASP A 136 15.79 -14.33 -13.74
CA ASP A 136 17.12 -14.42 -14.33
C ASP A 136 17.89 -13.12 -14.13
N THR A 137 19.17 -13.29 -13.78
CA THR A 137 20.14 -12.21 -13.56
C THR A 137 20.10 -11.20 -14.72
N CYS A 138 19.93 -9.92 -14.39
CA CYS A 138 19.91 -8.85 -15.40
C CYS A 138 21.27 -8.74 -16.10
N ALA A 139 21.27 -8.48 -17.40
CA ALA A 139 22.50 -8.30 -18.20
C ALA A 139 23.37 -7.12 -17.74
N SER A 140 22.86 -6.26 -16.85
CA SER A 140 23.64 -5.17 -16.24
C SER A 140 24.87 -5.67 -15.47
N HIS A 141 24.80 -6.91 -14.94
CA HIS A 141 25.93 -7.53 -14.22
C HIS A 141 27.17 -7.78 -15.09
N ASP A 142 27.02 -7.78 -16.43
CA ASP A 142 28.15 -7.90 -17.35
C ASP A 142 28.95 -6.59 -17.47
N PHE A 143 28.39 -5.46 -17.01
CA PHE A 143 28.95 -4.12 -17.21
C PHE A 143 29.25 -3.39 -15.90
N CYS A 144 28.54 -3.72 -14.82
CA CYS A 144 28.72 -3.10 -13.50
C CYS A 144 28.33 -4.05 -12.36
N ASP A 145 28.67 -3.67 -11.12
CA ASP A 145 28.11 -4.32 -9.94
C ASP A 145 26.69 -3.80 -9.71
N SER A 146 25.72 -4.43 -10.38
CA SER A 146 24.32 -4.02 -10.32
C SER A 146 23.71 -4.13 -8.93
N ASN A 147 24.23 -5.01 -8.07
CA ASN A 147 23.77 -5.11 -6.68
C ASN A 147 24.14 -3.83 -5.93
N MET A 148 25.34 -3.30 -6.14
CA MET A 148 25.73 -2.03 -5.53
C MET A 148 24.91 -0.84 -6.08
N VAL A 149 24.57 -0.85 -7.36
CA VAL A 149 23.72 0.18 -7.97
C VAL A 149 22.29 0.13 -7.38
N MET A 150 21.71 -1.07 -7.22
CA MET A 150 20.40 -1.23 -6.59
C MET A 150 20.44 -0.90 -5.10
N ALA A 151 21.51 -1.25 -4.37
CA ALA A 151 21.66 -0.87 -2.97
C ALA A 151 21.64 0.64 -2.77
N ALA A 152 22.30 1.39 -3.67
CA ALA A 152 22.25 2.84 -3.67
C ALA A 152 20.86 3.39 -4.02
N ALA A 153 20.13 2.77 -4.95
CA ALA A 153 18.74 3.14 -5.26
C ALA A 153 17.80 2.87 -4.07
N PHE A 154 17.97 1.73 -3.41
CA PHE A 154 17.21 1.32 -2.25
C PHE A 154 17.40 2.31 -1.10
N LEU A 155 18.65 2.71 -0.83
CA LEU A 155 18.96 3.71 0.18
C LEU A 155 18.29 5.06 -0.13
N ASP A 156 18.27 5.50 -1.39
CA ASP A 156 17.63 6.77 -1.79
C ASP A 156 16.11 6.75 -1.54
N VAL A 157 15.44 5.62 -1.80
CA VAL A 157 13.97 5.52 -1.76
C VAL A 157 13.46 5.14 -0.37
N VAL A 158 14.11 4.19 0.29
CA VAL A 158 13.67 3.62 1.57
C VAL A 158 14.35 4.32 2.76
N GLY A 159 15.51 4.92 2.56
CA GLY A 159 16.25 5.65 3.61
C GLY A 159 17.14 4.79 4.49
N HIS A 160 17.29 3.49 4.19
CA HIS A 160 18.26 2.61 4.83
C HIS A 160 18.82 1.57 3.84
N GLU A 161 19.91 0.90 4.21
CA GLU A 161 20.46 -0.19 3.40
C GLU A 161 19.52 -1.42 3.41
N PRO A 162 19.47 -2.20 2.33
CA PRO A 162 18.72 -3.45 2.29
C PRO A 162 19.31 -4.44 3.31
N SER A 163 18.49 -4.95 4.23
CA SER A 163 18.89 -6.11 5.04
C SER A 163 18.63 -7.39 4.25
N GLY A 164 19.67 -8.03 3.73
CA GLY A 164 19.56 -9.30 2.99
C GLY A 164 19.84 -10.56 3.83
N SER A 165 20.18 -10.40 5.11
CA SER A 165 20.49 -11.50 6.02
C SER A 165 20.15 -11.12 7.46
N TYR A 166 19.87 -12.12 8.27
CA TYR A 166 19.62 -12.01 9.71
C TYR A 166 20.36 -13.12 10.45
N GLU A 167 20.62 -12.92 11.75
CA GLU A 167 21.27 -13.94 12.56
C GLU A 167 20.32 -15.11 12.81
N THR A 168 20.86 -16.33 12.70
CA THR A 168 20.11 -17.56 12.96
C THR A 168 20.89 -18.49 13.86
N HIS A 169 20.18 -19.27 14.67
CA HIS A 169 20.73 -20.38 15.43
C HIS A 169 20.04 -21.69 15.08
N TYR A 170 20.78 -22.80 15.19
CA TYR A 170 20.23 -24.13 14.98
C TYR A 170 19.32 -24.51 16.16
N ASP A 171 18.04 -24.77 15.90
CA ASP A 171 17.09 -25.29 16.90
C ASP A 171 17.00 -26.82 16.75
N PRO A 172 17.58 -27.61 17.69
CA PRO A 172 17.56 -29.07 17.60
C PRO A 172 16.16 -29.67 17.80
N ALA A 173 15.21 -28.96 18.40
CA ALA A 173 13.83 -29.43 18.54
C ALA A 173 13.05 -29.30 17.22
N LYS A 174 13.40 -28.31 16.40
CA LYS A 174 12.79 -28.07 15.08
C LYS A 174 13.55 -28.74 13.94
N GLY A 175 14.84 -29.02 14.12
CA GLY A 175 15.70 -29.65 13.12
C GLY A 175 16.18 -28.71 12.02
N TYR A 176 16.02 -27.38 12.18
CA TYR A 176 16.46 -26.35 11.24
C TYR A 176 16.89 -25.07 11.97
N HIS A 177 17.51 -24.14 11.24
CA HIS A 177 17.92 -22.83 11.77
C HIS A 177 16.73 -21.89 11.89
N VAL A 178 16.58 -21.25 13.05
CA VAL A 178 15.56 -20.22 13.30
C VAL A 178 16.21 -18.87 13.47
N ALA A 179 15.49 -17.81 13.08
CA ALA A 179 15.93 -16.44 13.32
C ALA A 179 16.07 -16.16 14.83
N ASP A 180 17.14 -15.44 15.18
CA ASP A 180 17.37 -14.98 16.55
C ASP A 180 16.35 -13.88 16.92
N ASP A 181 15.96 -13.07 15.94
CA ASP A 181 14.90 -12.07 16.02
C ASP A 181 13.92 -12.21 14.83
N PRO A 182 12.68 -12.70 15.06
CA PRO A 182 11.66 -12.82 14.01
C PRO A 182 11.29 -11.49 13.33
N ALA A 183 11.43 -10.36 14.03
CA ALA A 183 11.18 -9.05 13.42
C ALA A 183 12.27 -8.70 12.40
N GLU A 184 13.49 -9.16 12.63
CA GLU A 184 14.61 -8.96 11.72
C GLU A 184 14.53 -9.85 10.48
N GLU A 185 14.08 -11.10 10.65
CA GLU A 185 13.70 -12.01 9.56
C GLU A 185 12.61 -11.38 8.68
N ALA A 186 11.50 -10.95 9.29
CA ALA A 186 10.40 -10.33 8.55
C ALA A 186 10.84 -9.07 7.78
N ARG A 187 11.73 -8.26 8.36
CA ARG A 187 12.32 -7.08 7.69
C ARG A 187 13.21 -7.49 6.52
N ALA A 188 14.02 -8.52 6.67
CA ALA A 188 14.88 -9.01 5.61
C ALA A 188 14.08 -9.59 4.45
N ASP A 189 13.05 -10.38 4.74
CA ASP A 189 12.14 -10.93 3.74
C ASP A 189 11.40 -9.82 2.99
N ALA A 190 10.88 -8.81 3.70
CA ALA A 190 10.24 -7.65 3.09
C ALA A 190 11.19 -6.85 2.19
N ASN A 191 12.44 -6.64 2.63
CA ASN A 191 13.46 -5.95 1.83
C ASN A 191 13.82 -6.73 0.57
N MET A 192 13.97 -8.06 0.67
CA MET A 192 14.28 -8.91 -0.49
C MET A 192 13.13 -9.02 -1.47
N TRP A 193 11.91 -9.12 -0.97
CA TRP A 193 10.73 -9.05 -1.81
C TRP A 193 10.68 -7.70 -2.56
N PHE A 194 10.83 -6.58 -1.85
CA PHE A 194 10.77 -5.24 -2.44
C PHE A 194 11.87 -5.01 -3.48
N TRP A 195 13.09 -5.45 -3.17
CA TRP A 195 14.24 -5.43 -4.08
C TRP A 195 13.96 -6.20 -5.35
N ASN A 196 13.52 -7.46 -5.24
CA ASN A 196 13.28 -8.33 -6.38
C ASN A 196 12.15 -7.82 -7.27
N GLU A 197 11.07 -7.31 -6.67
CA GLU A 197 9.95 -6.75 -7.42
C GLU A 197 10.36 -5.50 -8.22
N ALA A 198 11.07 -4.57 -7.59
CA ALA A 198 11.59 -3.39 -8.29
C ALA A 198 12.59 -3.75 -9.39
N TRP A 199 13.43 -4.77 -9.15
CA TRP A 199 14.38 -5.29 -10.14
C TRP A 199 13.68 -5.93 -11.34
N CYS A 200 12.67 -6.77 -11.09
CA CYS A 200 11.87 -7.38 -12.15
C CYS A 200 11.23 -6.32 -13.03
N LEU A 201 10.65 -5.29 -12.41
CA LEU A 201 10.07 -4.15 -13.12
C LEU A 201 11.12 -3.41 -13.96
N ALA A 202 12.31 -3.16 -13.40
CA ALA A 202 13.39 -2.43 -14.09
C ALA A 202 13.96 -3.21 -15.29
N LYS A 203 14.02 -4.54 -15.18
CA LYS A 203 14.45 -5.42 -16.28
C LYS A 203 13.44 -5.34 -17.45
N GLY A 204 12.15 -5.22 -17.12
CA GLY A 204 11.02 -5.40 -18.03
C GLY A 204 10.35 -4.11 -18.49
N ASP A 205 11.07 -2.98 -18.53
CA ASP A 205 10.57 -1.60 -18.73
C ASP A 205 9.89 -1.31 -20.10
N HIS A 206 9.24 -2.31 -20.69
CA HIS A 206 8.30 -2.19 -21.80
C HIS A 206 6.91 -2.81 -21.57
N LEU A 207 6.60 -3.56 -20.48
CA LEU A 207 5.32 -4.33 -20.47
C LEU A 207 4.52 -4.54 -19.16
N MET A 208 4.86 -3.97 -17.98
CA MET A 208 4.40 -4.56 -16.70
C MET A 208 3.51 -3.71 -15.76
N ASP A 209 2.92 -2.58 -16.18
CA ASP A 209 2.02 -1.82 -15.28
C ASP A 209 0.79 -2.62 -14.79
N ILE A 210 0.32 -3.60 -15.58
CA ILE A 210 -0.90 -4.38 -15.26
C ILE A 210 -0.60 -5.62 -14.39
N GLN A 211 0.59 -6.24 -14.53
CA GLN A 211 0.89 -7.52 -13.86
C GLN A 211 1.40 -7.37 -12.43
N LEU A 212 1.84 -6.17 -12.01
CA LEU A 212 2.27 -5.94 -10.64
C LEU A 212 1.05 -5.84 -9.70
N ALA A 213 0.04 -5.04 -10.05
CA ALA A 213 -1.17 -4.88 -9.23
C ALA A 213 -1.88 -6.22 -8.99
N ASP A 214 -2.10 -7.02 -10.05
CA ASP A 214 -2.74 -8.33 -9.96
C ASP A 214 -1.97 -9.32 -9.06
N ARG A 215 -0.63 -9.28 -9.07
CA ARG A 215 0.21 -10.14 -8.20
C ARG A 215 0.14 -9.71 -6.75
N LEU A 216 0.21 -8.40 -6.49
CA LEU A 216 0.09 -7.87 -5.12
C LEU A 216 -1.30 -8.16 -4.53
N GLU A 217 -2.35 -8.02 -5.34
CA GLU A 217 -3.72 -8.37 -4.94
C GLU A 217 -3.82 -9.87 -4.60
N ALA A 218 -3.23 -10.75 -5.42
CA ALA A 218 -3.21 -12.18 -5.15
C ALA A 218 -2.46 -12.56 -3.86
N GLU A 219 -1.31 -11.93 -3.58
CA GLU A 219 -0.54 -12.14 -2.34
C GLU A 219 -1.27 -11.59 -1.10
N ALA A 220 -1.88 -10.40 -1.21
CA ALA A 220 -2.73 -9.83 -0.17
C ALA A 220 -3.93 -10.73 0.15
N HIS A 221 -4.61 -11.26 -0.88
CA HIS A 221 -5.74 -12.18 -0.74
C HIS A 221 -5.30 -13.53 -0.12
N ALA A 222 -4.11 -14.01 -0.42
CA ALA A 222 -3.55 -15.22 0.20
C ALA A 222 -3.29 -15.00 1.69
N THR A 223 -2.80 -13.82 2.07
CA THR A 223 -2.52 -13.44 3.46
C THR A 223 -3.80 -13.25 4.29
N TRP A 224 -4.87 -12.73 3.67
CA TRP A 224 -6.17 -12.53 4.31
C TRP A 224 -6.86 -13.84 4.72
N LYS A 225 -6.57 -14.97 4.05
CA LYS A 225 -7.11 -16.29 4.43
C LYS A 225 -6.47 -16.91 5.67
N ILE A 226 -5.40 -16.30 6.20
CA ILE A 226 -4.57 -16.86 7.28
C ILE A 226 -4.78 -16.14 8.62
N LEU A 227 -5.39 -14.95 8.62
CA LEU A 227 -5.71 -14.24 9.86
C LEU A 227 -7.01 -14.79 10.48
N PRO A 228 -6.97 -15.33 11.71
CA PRO A 228 -8.17 -15.76 12.41
C PRO A 228 -8.86 -14.52 12.98
N TRP A 229 -10.13 -14.32 12.61
CA TRP A 229 -11.07 -13.44 13.34
C TRP A 229 -11.32 -13.99 14.74
#